data_AF-A0A6A4H2M0-F1
#
_entry.id   AF-A0A6A4H2M0-F1
#
_cell.length_a   1.000
_cell.length_b   1.000
_cell.length_c   1.000
_cell.angle_alpha   90.00
_cell.angle_beta   90.00
_cell.angle_gamma   90.00
#
_symmetry.space_group_name_H-M   'P 1'
#
loop_
_entity.id
_entity.type
_entity.pdbx_description
1 polymer ?
#
loop_
_entity_poly.entity_id
_entity_poly.type
_entity_poly.pdbx_seq_one_letter_code
_entity_poly.pdbx_strand_id
1 'polypeptide(L)'
;MTFPDKKSYTFLQTATGSQSRIDRIYASDKIMETAKEWKIHASGIPNADHSLVSVQITSESAPTTGRGWWRIPEYVVKDKDLLKYAS
;
A
#
# COMPACT_ATOMS: atom_id res chain seq x y z
N MET A 1 -9.83 -13.32 -3.69
CA MET A 1 -9.61 -12.46 -2.51
C MET A 1 -9.17 -13.36 -1.37
N THR A 2 -8.00 -13.14 -0.77
CA THR A 2 -7.29 -14.16 0.02
C THR A 2 -7.95 -14.51 1.37
N PHE A 3 -8.89 -13.68 1.86
CA PHE A 3 -9.65 -13.89 3.10
C PHE A 3 -11.12 -13.43 2.92
N PRO A 4 -11.95 -14.18 2.18
CA PRO A 4 -13.32 -13.76 1.85
C PRO A 4 -14.26 -13.67 3.07
N ASP A 5 -13.89 -14.34 4.16
CA ASP A 5 -14.61 -14.44 5.43
C ASP A 5 -14.25 -13.33 6.43
N LYS A 6 -13.13 -12.62 6.22
CA LYS A 6 -12.68 -11.57 7.13
C LYS A 6 -13.31 -10.21 6.80
N LYS A 7 -14.21 -9.75 7.67
CA LYS A 7 -14.73 -8.38 7.62
C LYS A 7 -13.63 -7.38 8.01
N SER A 8 -13.41 -6.36 7.20
CA SER A 8 -12.49 -5.26 7.51
C SER A 8 -12.92 -4.00 6.76
N TYR A 9 -12.65 -2.84 7.34
CA TYR A 9 -13.06 -1.52 6.87
C TYR A 9 -11.85 -0.67 6.55
N THR A 10 -12.01 0.31 5.66
CA THR A 10 -10.95 1.25 5.29
C THR A 10 -11.25 2.67 5.76
N PHE A 11 -12.52 2.97 6.10
CA PHE A 11 -12.97 4.27 6.54
C PHE A 11 -13.87 4.18 7.77
N LEU A 12 -13.74 5.15 8.68
CA LEU A 12 -14.62 5.38 9.82
C LEU A 12 -15.17 6.81 9.74
N GLN A 13 -16.49 6.92 9.55
CA GLN A 13 -17.18 8.20 9.65
C GLN A 13 -17.34 8.59 11.11
N THR A 14 -16.48 9.47 11.61
CA THR A 14 -16.44 9.86 13.03
C THR A 14 -17.77 10.42 13.55
N ALA A 15 -18.50 11.18 12.73
CA ALA A 15 -19.78 11.78 13.11
C ALA A 15 -20.91 10.77 13.39
N THR A 16 -20.90 9.61 12.72
CA THR A 16 -21.98 8.61 12.83
C THR A 16 -21.52 7.30 13.44
N GLY A 17 -20.21 7.08 13.56
CA GLY A 17 -19.61 5.79 13.90
C GLY A 17 -19.70 4.75 12.77
N SER A 18 -20.25 5.11 11.61
CA SER A 18 -20.40 4.19 10.49
C SER A 18 -19.05 3.83 9.90
N GLN A 19 -18.88 2.55 9.55
CA GLN A 19 -17.67 2.04 8.92
C GLN A 19 -17.96 1.52 7.52
N SER A 20 -17.08 1.80 6.58
CA SER A 20 -17.20 1.34 5.21
C SER A 20 -15.87 0.82 4.66
N ARG A 21 -15.97 -0.04 3.65
CA ARG A 21 -14.82 -0.56 2.90
C ARG A 21 -14.92 -0.04 1.46
N ILE A 22 -14.41 1.15 1.25
CA ILE A 22 -14.57 1.90 -0.01
C ILE A 22 -13.31 1.89 -0.88
N ASP A 23 -12.16 1.57 -0.30
CA ASP A 23 -10.89 1.48 -1.01
C ASP A 23 -10.65 0.05 -1.51
N ARG A 24 -10.37 -0.08 -2.81
CA ARG A 24 -10.19 -1.36 -3.50
C ARG A 24 -9.06 -1.27 -4.51
N ILE A 25 -8.27 -2.34 -4.61
CA ILE A 25 -7.33 -2.56 -5.71
C ILE A 25 -7.98 -3.62 -6.61
N TYR A 26 -8.31 -3.23 -7.84
CA TYR A 26 -8.74 -4.16 -8.87
C TYR A 26 -7.53 -4.64 -9.67
N ALA A 27 -7.49 -5.94 -9.93
CA ALA A 27 -6.38 -6.59 -10.62
C ALA A 27 -6.94 -7.65 -11.58
N SER A 28 -6.22 -7.89 -12.68
CA SER A 28 -6.53 -8.99 -13.58
C SER A 28 -6.22 -10.34 -12.93
N ASP A 29 -6.82 -11.42 -13.44
CA ASP A 29 -6.58 -12.77 -12.93
C ASP A 29 -5.09 -13.13 -12.91
N LYS A 30 -4.35 -12.73 -13.94
CA LYS A 30 -2.89 -12.90 -14.02
C LYS A 30 -2.13 -12.23 -12.88
N ILE A 31 -2.55 -11.02 -12.47
CA ILE A 31 -1.93 -10.36 -11.30
C ILE A 31 -2.35 -11.09 -10.02
N MET A 32 -3.61 -11.52 -9.94
CA MET A 32 -4.15 -12.22 -8.77
C MET A 32 -3.41 -13.53 -8.47
N GLU A 33 -2.89 -14.24 -9.48
CA GLU A 33 -2.07 -15.44 -9.32
C GLU A 33 -0.81 -15.21 -8.47
N THR A 34 -0.23 -14.01 -8.53
CA THR A 34 1.01 -13.65 -7.83
C THR A 34 0.80 -12.64 -6.70
N ALA A 35 -0.46 -12.28 -6.42
CA ALA A 35 -0.85 -11.30 -5.42
C ALA A 35 -1.02 -11.95 -4.05
N LYS A 36 -0.16 -11.59 -3.11
CA LYS A 36 -0.11 -12.11 -1.73
C LYS A 36 -0.21 -10.98 -0.73
N GLU A 37 -0.38 -11.32 0.55
CA GLU A 37 -0.28 -10.35 1.66
C GLU A 37 -1.20 -9.13 1.54
N TRP A 38 -2.45 -9.33 1.15
CA TRP A 38 -3.47 -8.28 1.11
C TRP A 38 -3.72 -7.73 2.53
N LYS A 39 -3.49 -6.43 2.72
CA LYS A 39 -3.52 -5.78 4.04
C LYS A 39 -4.29 -4.47 3.99
N ILE A 40 -4.98 -4.19 5.10
CA ILE A 40 -5.49 -2.85 5.44
C ILE A 40 -4.73 -2.41 6.67
N HIS A 41 -4.11 -1.23 6.63
CA HIS A 41 -3.32 -0.71 7.74
C HIS A 41 -3.40 0.82 7.80
N ALA A 42 -3.06 1.40 8.95
CA ALA A 42 -2.98 2.85 9.09
C ALA A 42 -1.94 3.41 8.10
N SER A 43 -2.29 4.49 7.39
CA SER A 43 -1.44 5.08 6.35
C SER A 43 -0.17 5.74 6.91
N GLY A 44 -0.11 6.00 8.22
CA GLY A 44 0.96 6.77 8.85
C GLY A 44 0.88 8.29 8.57
N ILE A 45 -0.10 8.73 7.77
CA ILE A 45 -0.32 10.14 7.47
C ILE A 45 -1.16 10.77 8.59
N PRO A 46 -0.69 11.87 9.22
CA PRO A 46 -1.46 12.56 10.24
C PRO A 46 -2.84 12.99 9.73
N ASN A 47 -3.87 12.78 10.55
CA ASN A 47 -5.26 13.13 10.25
C ASN A 47 -5.87 12.45 9.01
N ALA A 48 -5.24 11.40 8.48
CA ALA A 48 -5.86 10.59 7.46
C ALA A 48 -7.08 9.85 8.05
N ASP A 49 -8.22 10.02 7.40
CA ASP A 49 -9.49 9.37 7.75
C ASP A 49 -9.67 8.00 7.08
N HIS A 50 -8.74 7.63 6.20
CA HIS A 50 -8.69 6.34 5.51
C HIS A 50 -7.45 5.52 5.89
N SER A 51 -7.66 4.21 6.02
CA SER A 51 -6.62 3.20 6.08
C SER A 51 -6.17 2.80 4.69
N LEU A 52 -4.88 2.53 4.53
CA LEU A 52 -4.27 2.15 3.27
C LEU A 52 -4.53 0.66 2.97
N VAL A 53 -4.93 0.36 1.73
CA VAL A 53 -5.02 -0.99 1.20
C VAL A 53 -3.75 -1.29 0.42
N SER A 54 -3.07 -2.39 0.73
CA SER A 54 -1.85 -2.81 0.04
C SER A 54 -1.89 -4.28 -0.32
N VAL A 55 -1.12 -4.64 -1.35
CA VAL A 55 -0.90 -6.01 -1.80
C VAL A 55 0.55 -6.16 -2.21
N GLN A 56 1.13 -7.33 -1.95
CA GLN A 56 2.45 -7.69 -2.44
C GLN A 56 2.29 -8.51 -3.72
N ILE A 57 2.91 -8.06 -4.82
CA ILE A 57 2.94 -8.79 -6.09
C ILE A 57 4.34 -9.36 -6.26
N THR A 58 4.45 -10.67 -6.48
CA THR A 58 5.74 -11.33 -6.73
C THR A 58 5.92 -11.63 -8.21
N SER A 59 7.10 -11.35 -8.76
CA SER A 59 7.44 -11.79 -10.12
C SER A 59 8.26 -13.08 -10.03
N GLU A 60 7.70 -14.19 -10.53
CA GLU A 60 8.38 -15.49 -10.54
C GLU A 60 9.62 -15.50 -11.44
N SER A 61 9.65 -14.62 -12.44
CA SER A 61 10.76 -14.44 -13.39
C SER A 61 11.66 -13.25 -13.07
N ALA A 62 11.48 -12.60 -11.92
CA ALA A 62 12.36 -11.51 -11.53
C ALA A 62 13.80 -12.02 -11.46
N PRO A 63 14.76 -11.39 -12.18
CA PRO A 63 16.15 -11.77 -12.07
C PRO A 63 16.58 -11.64 -10.61
N THR A 64 17.42 -12.57 -10.14
CA THR A 64 18.01 -12.51 -8.80
C THR A 64 18.65 -11.15 -8.62
N THR A 65 17.99 -10.27 -7.88
CA THR A 65 18.55 -8.96 -7.58
C THR A 65 19.68 -9.25 -6.60
N GLY A 66 20.93 -9.03 -7.03
CA GLY A 66 22.10 -9.20 -6.16
C GLY A 66 21.96 -8.35 -4.89
N ARG A 67 22.94 -8.43 -3.98
CA ARG A 67 22.98 -7.65 -2.71
C ARG A 67 23.10 -6.12 -2.90
N GLY A 68 22.44 -5.53 -3.88
CA GLY A 68 22.21 -4.10 -4.00
C GLY A 68 20.94 -3.76 -3.24
N TRP A 69 21.08 -3.05 -2.13
CA TRP A 69 19.96 -2.49 -1.39
C TRP A 69 19.27 -1.46 -2.30
N TRP A 70 17.94 -1.35 -2.22
CA TRP A 70 17.23 -0.23 -2.82
C TRP A 70 17.80 1.07 -2.26
N ARG A 71 18.56 1.80 -3.09
CA ARG A 71 19.06 3.14 -2.77
C ARG A 71 18.26 4.15 -3.58
N ILE A 72 17.70 5.13 -2.87
CA ILE A 72 17.16 6.31 -3.51
C ILE A 72 18.32 6.95 -4.30
N PRO A 73 18.17 7.26 -5.60
CA PRO A 73 19.22 7.91 -6.37
C PRO A 73 19.64 9.22 -5.69
N GLU A 74 20.94 9.49 -5.64
CA GLU A 74 21.46 10.65 -4.87
C GLU A 74 20.83 11.99 -5.29
N TYR A 75 20.48 12.13 -6.56
CA TYR A 75 19.85 13.35 -7.06
C TYR A 75 18.46 13.58 -6.46
N VAL A 76 17.73 12.50 -6.12
CA VAL A 76 16.43 12.57 -5.46
C VAL A 76 16.60 12.93 -3.98
N VAL A 77 17.63 12.39 -3.31
CA VAL A 77 17.95 12.73 -1.91
C VAL A 77 18.33 14.22 -1.76
N LYS A 78 18.88 14.81 -2.82
CA LYS A 78 19.29 16.23 -2.86
C LYS A 78 18.18 17.15 -3.40
N ASP A 79 17.01 16.62 -3.71
CA ASP A 79 15.89 17.41 -4.22
C ASP A 79 15.29 18.30 -3.12
N LYS A 80 15.28 19.61 -3.37
CA LYS A 80 14.87 20.61 -2.37
C LYS A 80 13.38 20.57 -2.08
N ASP A 81 12.57 20.23 -3.08
CA ASP A 81 11.11 20.17 -2.93
C ASP A 81 10.72 18.93 -2.14
N LEU A 82 11.40 17.79 -2.40
CA LEU A 82 11.25 16.57 -1.61
C LEU A 82 11.67 16.81 -0.15
N LEU A 83 12.82 17.44 0.08
CA LEU A 83 13.31 17.73 1.43
C LEU A 83 12.37 18.66 2.20
N LYS A 84 11.77 19.65 1.51
CA LYS A 84 10.76 20.55 2.08
C LYS A 84 9.43 19.85 2.37
N TYR A 85 9.04 18.87 1.57
CA TYR A 85 7.85 18.06 1.81
C TYR A 85 8.01 17.10 2.99
N ALA A 86 9.22 16.56 3.19
CA ALA A 86 9.52 15.59 4.23
C ALA A 86 9.86 16.19 5.62
N SER A 87 10.07 17.51 5.71
CA SER A 87 10.35 18.26 6.95
C SER A 87 9.08 18.76 7.63
#